data_AF-A0A7S0BJW5-F1
#
_entry.id   AF-A0A7S0BJW5-F1
#
_cell.length_a   1.000
_cell.length_b   1.000
_cell.length_c   1.000
_cell.angle_alpha   90.00
_cell.angle_beta   90.00
_cell.angle_gamma   90.00
#
_symmetry.space_group_name_H-M   'P 1'
#
loop_
_entity.id
_entity.type
_entity.pdbx_description
1 polymer ?
#
loop_
_entity_poly.entity_id
_entity_poly.type
_entity_poly.pdbx_seq_one_letter_code
_entity_poly.pdbx_strand_id
1 'polypeptide(L)'
;MEVLRNRNVDVGLNSRGYASVYKQFNFPGVDQDREELLTASLERLTALKEIEEKLGKDAKTEEVMEAARAAELKHGLGVPSKGEGRLDQIFKDESAHFLLRVSLAQTNEQRDFFLKAESNLLASRLSQAGSEAVLTVLKDFPDMSIEVVKRSEMVELQVDLDAVARGPRRGPVSAGSVFYKVAFNLVPFHVAARRVLVRYGYAYVPENYLIDILVSQFRSSLSKSLADVSKTSVFMARHQSFGPLLAEIQNHFYAIAAEGRAK
;
A
#
# COMPACT_ATOMS: atom_id res chain seq x y z
N MET A 1 38.01 10.23 7.55
CA MET A 1 37.55 10.48 8.92
C MET A 1 36.18 11.12 8.83
N GLU A 2 35.24 10.53 9.56
CA GLU A 2 33.95 11.06 10.05
C GLU A 2 33.18 12.06 9.19
N VAL A 3 32.03 11.64 8.65
CA VAL A 3 30.66 12.12 8.96
C VAL A 3 29.72 11.11 8.24
N LEU A 4 28.70 10.44 8.78
CA LEU A 4 27.74 10.70 9.84
C LEU A 4 27.37 9.35 10.51
N ARG A 5 27.84 9.13 11.74
CA ARG A 5 27.19 8.24 12.71
C ARG A 5 26.32 9.12 13.61
N ASN A 6 25.00 9.01 13.51
CA ASN A 6 24.03 9.15 14.60
C ASN A 6 22.61 9.07 14.00
N ARG A 7 21.88 7.98 14.24
CA ARG A 7 20.96 7.71 15.38
C ARG A 7 19.51 8.08 15.03
N ASN A 8 18.71 7.04 14.80
CA ASN A 8 17.57 6.73 15.67
C ASN A 8 17.14 5.27 15.42
N VAL A 9 17.83 4.37 16.13
CA VAL A 9 17.36 3.01 16.37
C VAL A 9 16.53 3.09 17.64
N ASP A 10 15.22 3.18 17.48
CA ASP A 10 14.23 2.65 18.43
C ASP A 10 12.82 2.96 17.92
N VAL A 11 12.11 1.95 17.42
CA VAL A 11 10.70 1.70 17.82
C VAL A 11 10.42 0.20 17.60
N GLY A 12 9.89 -0.48 18.61
CA GLY A 12 9.83 -1.95 18.76
C GLY A 12 9.34 -2.81 17.58
N LEU A 13 10.09 -3.88 17.32
CA LEU A 13 9.96 -4.79 16.17
C LEU A 13 9.08 -6.03 16.39
N ASN A 14 8.40 -6.17 17.53
CA ASN A 14 7.85 -7.48 17.94
C ASN A 14 6.43 -7.82 17.45
N SER A 15 5.76 -6.96 16.68
CA SER A 15 4.40 -7.23 16.16
C SER A 15 4.14 -6.74 14.73
N ARG A 16 5.20 -6.49 13.96
CA ARG A 16 5.14 -5.69 12.71
C ARG A 16 5.14 -6.54 11.44
N GLY A 17 3.97 -6.84 10.87
CA GLY A 17 3.86 -7.41 9.51
C GLY A 17 4.18 -6.39 8.40
N TYR A 18 3.62 -6.60 7.19
CA TYR A 18 3.74 -5.72 6.02
C TYR A 18 3.43 -4.24 6.28
N ALA A 19 2.62 -3.96 7.30
CA ALA A 19 2.19 -2.61 7.60
C ALA A 19 3.31 -1.71 8.16
N SER A 20 4.46 -2.27 8.58
CA SER A 20 5.67 -1.50 8.91
C SER A 20 6.55 -1.20 7.70
N VAL A 21 6.47 -2.00 6.64
CA VAL A 21 7.32 -1.92 5.43
C VAL A 21 7.07 -0.61 4.69
N TYR A 22 5.84 -0.10 4.74
CA TYR A 22 5.47 1.14 4.05
C TYR A 22 5.60 2.40 4.92
N LYS A 23 6.20 2.29 6.13
CA LYS A 23 6.41 3.44 7.02
C LYS A 23 7.74 4.14 6.78
N GLN A 24 8.75 3.46 6.23
CA GLN A 24 10.09 4.02 6.06
C GLN A 24 10.24 4.59 4.64
N PHE A 25 10.25 5.91 4.55
CA PHE A 25 10.39 6.66 3.29
C PHE A 25 11.86 6.96 2.91
N ASN A 26 12.82 6.46 3.68
CA ASN A 26 14.24 6.66 3.43
C ASN A 26 14.81 5.44 2.71
N PHE A 27 15.64 5.70 1.67
CA PHE A 27 16.45 4.67 1.03
C PHE A 27 17.20 3.91 2.13
N PRO A 28 16.96 2.60 2.30
CA PRO A 28 17.60 1.88 3.37
C PRO A 28 19.10 1.84 3.03
N GLY A 29 19.91 2.39 3.92
CA GLY A 29 21.36 2.30 3.75
C GLY A 29 21.78 0.86 3.89
N VAL A 30 22.67 0.39 3.01
CA VAL A 30 23.77 -0.59 3.20
C VAL A 30 24.03 -1.38 1.91
N ASP A 31 25.33 -1.67 1.73
CA ASP A 31 26.06 -2.56 0.82
C ASP A 31 25.33 -3.81 0.28
N GLN A 32 24.27 -3.66 -0.53
CA GLN A 32 23.79 -4.73 -1.39
C GLN A 32 24.36 -4.62 -2.80
N ASP A 33 24.61 -5.77 -3.43
CA ASP A 33 25.02 -5.83 -4.82
C ASP A 33 23.93 -5.22 -5.71
N ARG A 34 24.36 -4.43 -6.71
CA ARG A 34 23.48 -3.82 -7.70
C ARG A 34 22.61 -4.88 -8.38
N GLU A 35 23.16 -6.07 -8.63
CA GLU A 35 22.47 -7.17 -9.29
C GLU A 35 21.29 -7.68 -8.45
N GLU A 36 21.44 -7.78 -7.14
CA GLU A 36 20.34 -8.16 -6.24
C GLU A 36 19.23 -7.11 -6.22
N LEU A 37 19.60 -5.83 -6.13
CA LEU A 37 18.64 -4.72 -6.16
C LEU A 37 17.87 -4.66 -7.48
N LEU A 38 18.57 -4.90 -8.59
CA LEU A 38 17.95 -5.00 -9.91
C LEU A 38 16.97 -6.16 -9.95
N THR A 39 17.40 -7.35 -9.55
CA THR A 39 16.59 -8.57 -9.58
C THR A 39 15.30 -8.39 -8.78
N ALA A 40 15.40 -7.92 -7.53
CA ALA A 40 14.24 -7.65 -6.68
C ALA A 40 13.29 -6.60 -7.30
N SER A 41 13.85 -5.59 -7.97
CA SER A 41 13.05 -4.56 -8.66
C SER A 41 12.31 -5.12 -9.87
N LEU A 42 12.96 -5.98 -10.67
CA LEU A 42 12.37 -6.61 -11.85
C LEU A 42 11.31 -7.65 -11.48
N GLU A 43 11.55 -8.44 -10.44
CA GLU A 43 10.56 -9.38 -9.88
C GLU A 43 9.32 -8.62 -9.39
N ARG A 44 9.50 -7.54 -8.62
CA ARG A 44 8.39 -6.68 -8.19
C ARG A 44 7.64 -6.07 -9.38
N LEU A 45 8.37 -5.54 -10.36
CA LEU A 45 7.77 -4.92 -11.55
C LEU A 45 6.88 -5.92 -12.32
N THR A 46 7.35 -7.14 -12.46
CA THR A 46 6.63 -8.22 -13.15
C THR A 46 5.38 -8.62 -12.38
N ALA A 47 5.48 -8.76 -11.05
CA ALA A 47 4.32 -9.00 -10.19
C ALA A 47 3.26 -7.88 -10.32
N LEU A 48 3.67 -6.61 -10.31
CA LEU A 48 2.77 -5.48 -10.47
C LEU A 48 2.08 -5.46 -11.84
N LYS A 49 2.77 -5.91 -12.89
CA LYS A 49 2.19 -6.05 -14.23
C LYS A 49 1.13 -7.14 -14.29
N GLU A 50 1.38 -8.29 -13.66
CA GLU A 50 0.37 -9.37 -13.55
C GLU A 50 -0.89 -8.91 -12.79
N ILE A 51 -0.72 -8.08 -11.76
CA ILE A 51 -1.84 -7.45 -11.04
C ILE A 51 -2.61 -6.48 -11.95
N GLU A 52 -1.91 -5.66 -12.74
CA GLU A 52 -2.53 -4.73 -13.70
C GLU A 52 -3.36 -5.45 -14.76
N GLU A 53 -2.88 -6.56 -15.31
CA GLU A 53 -3.63 -7.33 -16.30
C GLU A 53 -4.99 -7.81 -15.78
N LYS A 54 -5.09 -8.06 -14.47
CA LYS A 54 -6.34 -8.47 -13.81
C LYS A 54 -7.22 -7.30 -13.39
N LEU A 55 -6.73 -6.05 -13.46
CA LEU A 55 -7.46 -4.82 -13.10
C LEU A 55 -8.42 -4.31 -14.21
N GLY A 56 -9.00 -5.21 -15.00
CA GLY A 56 -9.99 -4.86 -16.03
C GLY A 56 -11.16 -4.03 -15.49
N LYS A 57 -11.89 -3.33 -16.37
CA LYS A 57 -12.96 -2.37 -16.00
C LYS A 57 -14.06 -2.95 -15.08
N ASP A 58 -14.30 -4.26 -15.16
CA ASP A 58 -15.32 -4.97 -14.38
C ASP A 58 -14.72 -5.96 -13.35
N ALA A 59 -13.42 -5.85 -13.05
CA ALA A 59 -12.75 -6.78 -12.15
C ALA A 59 -13.35 -6.70 -10.73
N LYS A 60 -13.72 -7.85 -10.19
CA LYS A 60 -14.20 -7.93 -8.80
C LYS A 60 -13.02 -7.74 -7.86
N THR A 61 -13.25 -7.05 -6.74
CA THR A 61 -12.22 -6.81 -5.71
C THR A 61 -11.56 -8.11 -5.25
N GLU A 62 -12.32 -9.19 -5.07
CA GLU A 62 -11.78 -10.50 -4.67
C GLU A 62 -10.82 -11.10 -5.70
N GLU A 63 -11.14 -10.97 -7.00
CA GLU A 63 -10.30 -11.48 -8.08
C GLU A 63 -8.97 -10.73 -8.16
N VAL A 64 -9.00 -9.40 -7.99
CA VAL A 64 -7.79 -8.57 -7.94
C VAL A 64 -6.92 -8.92 -6.73
N MET A 65 -7.54 -9.14 -5.58
CA MET A 65 -6.83 -9.51 -4.35
C MET A 65 -6.16 -10.87 -4.50
N GLU A 66 -6.84 -11.85 -5.08
CA GLU A 66 -6.29 -13.18 -5.31
C GLU A 66 -5.15 -13.16 -6.34
N ALA A 67 -5.30 -12.38 -7.42
CA ALA A 67 -4.22 -12.16 -8.37
C ALA A 67 -2.98 -11.54 -7.71
N ALA A 68 -3.17 -10.56 -6.81
CA ALA A 68 -2.07 -9.97 -6.06
C ALA A 68 -1.37 -10.96 -5.12
N ARG A 69 -2.13 -11.85 -4.46
CA ARG A 69 -1.53 -12.93 -3.64
C ARG A 69 -0.72 -13.90 -4.49
N ALA A 70 -1.29 -14.32 -5.63
CA ALA A 70 -0.63 -15.24 -6.53
C ALA A 70 0.68 -14.65 -7.10
N ALA A 71 0.65 -13.38 -7.50
CA ALA A 71 1.83 -12.67 -8.00
C ALA A 71 2.91 -12.50 -6.90
N GLU A 72 2.51 -12.13 -5.68
CA GLU A 72 3.42 -12.03 -4.54
C GLU A 72 4.13 -13.36 -4.24
N LEU A 73 3.38 -14.47 -4.24
CA LEU A 73 3.95 -15.80 -4.01
C LEU A 73 4.88 -16.24 -5.14
N LYS A 74 4.46 -16.03 -6.39
CA LYS A 74 5.20 -16.43 -7.59
C LYS A 74 6.56 -15.73 -7.70
N HIS A 75 6.60 -14.44 -7.38
CA HIS A 75 7.80 -13.59 -7.51
C HIS A 75 8.56 -13.42 -6.18
N GLY A 76 8.25 -14.23 -5.16
CA GLY A 76 9.03 -14.24 -3.91
C GLY A 76 9.01 -12.92 -3.15
N LEU A 77 7.97 -12.08 -3.30
CA LEU A 77 7.87 -10.77 -2.64
C LEU A 77 7.44 -10.88 -1.18
N GLY A 78 7.01 -12.07 -0.75
CA GLY A 78 6.45 -12.28 0.57
C GLY A 78 7.46 -12.07 1.69
N VAL A 79 7.10 -11.30 2.72
CA VAL A 79 7.92 -11.10 3.92
C VAL A 79 7.51 -12.13 4.98
N PRO A 80 8.43 -12.98 5.46
CA PRO A 80 8.12 -13.95 6.50
C PRO A 80 7.80 -13.25 7.83
N SER A 81 6.86 -13.81 8.59
CA SER A 81 6.44 -13.24 9.88
C SER A 81 7.57 -13.28 10.93
N LYS A 82 8.41 -14.32 10.91
CA LYS A 82 9.56 -14.53 11.81
C LYS A 82 10.63 -15.35 11.07
N GLY A 83 11.88 -15.30 11.55
CA GLY A 83 12.98 -16.13 11.06
C GLY A 83 14.22 -15.34 10.63
N GLU A 84 15.32 -16.07 10.43
CA GLU A 84 16.53 -15.55 9.78
C GLU A 84 16.20 -15.13 8.34
N GLY A 85 16.78 -14.02 7.86
CA GLY A 85 16.50 -13.45 6.53
C GLY A 85 15.27 -12.55 6.43
N ARG A 86 14.46 -12.40 7.48
CA ARG A 86 13.29 -11.49 7.47
C ARG A 86 13.68 -10.03 7.21
N LEU A 87 14.76 -9.55 7.84
CA LEU A 87 15.21 -8.17 7.67
C LEU A 87 15.72 -7.92 6.25
N ASP A 88 16.40 -8.90 5.66
CA ASP A 88 16.90 -8.83 4.28
C ASP A 88 15.72 -8.79 3.30
N GLN A 89 14.68 -9.59 3.54
CA GLN A 89 13.48 -9.57 2.71
C GLN A 89 12.70 -8.25 2.82
N ILE A 90 12.62 -7.66 4.02
CA ILE A 90 12.05 -6.31 4.21
C ILE A 90 12.85 -5.29 3.42
N PHE A 91 14.18 -5.32 3.56
CA PHE A 91 15.07 -4.42 2.84
C PHE A 91 14.91 -4.53 1.32
N LYS A 92 14.83 -5.76 0.79
CA LYS A 92 14.61 -6.03 -0.64
C LYS A 92 13.27 -5.47 -1.12
N ASP A 93 12.19 -5.69 -0.36
CA ASP A 93 10.85 -5.18 -0.68
C ASP A 93 10.82 -3.64 -0.70
N GLU A 94 11.39 -3.00 0.33
CA GLU A 94 11.48 -1.54 0.45
C GLU A 94 12.34 -0.91 -0.65
N SER A 95 13.50 -1.52 -0.94
CA SER A 95 14.43 -1.05 -1.96
C SER A 95 13.83 -1.18 -3.36
N ALA A 96 13.19 -2.32 -3.67
CA ALA A 96 12.50 -2.52 -4.93
C ALA A 96 11.36 -1.50 -5.12
N HIS A 97 10.52 -1.30 -4.10
CA HIS A 97 9.47 -0.28 -4.14
C HIS A 97 10.03 1.12 -4.40
N PHE A 98 11.13 1.49 -3.73
CA PHE A 98 11.78 2.79 -3.90
C PHE A 98 12.37 2.96 -5.31
N LEU A 99 13.10 1.96 -5.81
CA LEU A 99 13.70 2.00 -7.15
C LEU A 99 12.62 2.10 -8.24
N LEU A 100 11.53 1.34 -8.12
CA LEU A 100 10.40 1.45 -9.03
C LEU A 100 9.75 2.84 -8.99
N ARG A 101 9.63 3.47 -7.82
CA ARG A 101 9.12 4.86 -7.73
C ARG A 101 9.99 5.83 -8.51
N VAL A 102 11.31 5.71 -8.41
CA VAL A 102 12.24 6.57 -9.15
C VAL A 102 12.17 6.30 -10.65
N SER A 103 12.13 5.03 -11.05
CA SER A 103 12.07 4.62 -12.45
C SER A 103 10.72 4.95 -13.13
N LEU A 104 9.60 4.87 -12.42
CA LEU A 104 8.25 4.97 -12.99
C LEU A 104 7.55 6.31 -12.73
N ALA A 105 8.28 7.33 -12.25
CA ALA A 105 7.74 8.67 -12.02
C ALA A 105 7.76 9.60 -13.25
N GLN A 106 8.14 9.12 -14.44
CA GLN A 106 8.37 10.00 -15.60
C GLN A 106 7.08 10.44 -16.30
N THR A 107 6.17 9.52 -16.60
CA THR A 107 4.91 9.84 -17.29
C THR A 107 3.68 9.69 -16.39
N ASN A 108 2.54 10.25 -16.81
CA ASN A 108 1.28 10.06 -16.08
C ASN A 108 0.86 8.60 -16.07
N GLU A 109 1.01 7.92 -17.20
CA GLU A 109 0.61 6.53 -17.40
C GLU A 109 1.41 5.59 -16.47
N GLN A 110 2.72 5.81 -16.37
CA GLN A 110 3.58 5.02 -15.46
C GLN A 110 3.21 5.24 -14.00
N ARG A 111 2.94 6.50 -13.61
CA ARG A 111 2.54 6.84 -12.25
C ARG A 111 1.18 6.24 -11.90
N ASP A 112 0.22 6.30 -12.81
CA ASP A 112 -1.11 5.73 -12.62
C ASP A 112 -1.06 4.20 -12.54
N PHE A 113 -0.26 3.55 -13.39
CA PHE A 113 0.01 2.12 -13.31
C PHE A 113 0.57 1.75 -11.93
N PHE A 114 1.70 2.36 -11.54
CA PHE A 114 2.39 2.03 -10.32
C PHE A 114 1.50 2.27 -9.11
N LEU A 115 0.84 3.43 -9.05
CA LEU A 115 -0.07 3.78 -7.97
C LEU A 115 -1.24 2.79 -7.82
N LYS A 116 -1.82 2.32 -8.94
CA LYS A 116 -2.93 1.33 -8.91
C LYS A 116 -2.44 -0.05 -8.50
N ALA A 117 -1.43 -0.59 -9.18
CA ALA A 117 -0.94 -1.94 -8.92
C ALA A 117 -0.39 -2.06 -7.49
N GLU A 118 0.40 -1.08 -7.05
CA GLU A 118 1.01 -1.07 -5.71
C GLU A 118 -0.04 -0.94 -4.60
N SER A 119 -1.09 -0.13 -4.81
CA SER A 119 -2.19 -0.02 -3.83
C SER A 119 -2.95 -1.35 -3.68
N ASN A 120 -3.11 -2.11 -4.76
CA ASN A 120 -3.77 -3.42 -4.73
C ASN A 120 -2.87 -4.50 -4.09
N LEU A 121 -1.56 -4.47 -4.35
CA LEU A 121 -0.60 -5.32 -3.67
C LEU A 121 -0.64 -5.07 -2.14
N LEU A 122 -0.64 -3.79 -1.73
CA LEU A 122 -0.80 -3.42 -0.33
C LEU A 122 -2.13 -3.92 0.24
N ALA A 123 -3.25 -3.68 -0.44
CA ALA A 123 -4.57 -4.13 0.02
C ALA A 123 -4.58 -5.63 0.29
N SER A 124 -4.01 -6.42 -0.62
CA SER A 124 -3.87 -7.87 -0.50
C SER A 124 -3.05 -8.29 0.72
N ARG A 125 -1.89 -7.66 0.93
CA ARG A 125 -1.03 -7.87 2.11
C ARG A 125 -1.75 -7.55 3.42
N LEU A 126 -2.50 -6.44 3.47
CA LEU A 126 -3.25 -6.03 4.66
C LEU A 126 -4.40 -6.99 4.97
N SER A 127 -5.08 -7.51 3.94
CA SER A 127 -6.11 -8.54 4.10
C SER A 127 -5.55 -9.82 4.70
N GLN A 128 -4.32 -10.21 4.33
CA GLN A 128 -3.63 -11.38 4.92
C GLN A 128 -3.17 -11.11 6.36
N ALA A 129 -2.74 -9.89 6.66
CA ALA A 129 -2.26 -9.50 8.00
C ALA A 129 -3.38 -9.41 9.06
N GLY A 130 -4.61 -9.15 8.63
CA GLY A 130 -5.79 -9.06 9.50
C GLY A 130 -5.99 -7.69 10.14
N SER A 131 -7.22 -7.47 10.63
CA SER A 131 -7.71 -6.16 11.11
C SER A 131 -6.89 -5.61 12.30
N GLU A 132 -6.39 -6.46 13.19
CA GLU A 132 -5.61 -6.04 14.35
C GLU A 132 -4.27 -5.39 13.95
N ALA A 133 -3.58 -5.97 12.96
CA ALA A 133 -2.34 -5.41 12.43
C ALA A 133 -2.60 -4.07 11.72
N VAL A 134 -3.70 -3.98 10.97
CA VAL A 134 -4.14 -2.75 10.30
C VAL A 134 -4.43 -1.65 11.32
N LEU A 135 -5.16 -1.96 12.40
CA LEU A 135 -5.46 -1.00 13.47
C LEU A 135 -4.21 -0.48 14.16
N THR A 136 -3.25 -1.37 14.45
CA THR A 136 -1.98 -0.99 15.07
C THR A 136 -1.26 0.05 14.21
N VAL A 137 -1.28 -0.15 12.89
CA VAL A 137 -0.63 0.78 11.97
C VAL A 137 -1.42 2.06 11.78
N LEU A 138 -2.75 2.00 11.70
CA LEU A 138 -3.59 3.19 11.64
C LEU A 138 -3.42 4.10 12.86
N LYS A 139 -3.28 3.53 14.07
CA LYS A 139 -3.05 4.28 15.32
C LYS A 139 -1.72 5.03 15.36
N ASP A 140 -0.73 4.57 14.59
CA ASP A 140 0.58 5.20 14.52
C ASP A 140 0.61 6.38 13.53
N PHE A 141 -0.45 6.60 12.73
CA PHE A 141 -0.48 7.74 11.81
C PHE A 141 -0.73 9.05 12.56
N PRO A 142 0.05 10.10 12.27
CA PRO A 142 -0.23 11.44 12.77
C PRO A 142 -1.61 11.90 12.27
N ASP A 143 -2.33 12.61 13.14
CA ASP A 143 -3.66 13.19 12.86
C ASP A 143 -4.79 12.18 12.57
N MET A 144 -4.58 10.90 12.91
CA MET A 144 -5.59 9.85 12.73
C MET A 144 -6.13 9.33 14.07
N SER A 145 -7.29 9.84 14.49
CA SER A 145 -8.03 9.32 15.65
C SER A 145 -8.99 8.21 15.22
N ILE A 146 -8.66 6.97 15.52
CA ILE A 146 -9.56 5.82 15.36
C ILE A 146 -9.92 5.26 16.73
N GLU A 147 -11.22 5.30 17.05
CA GLU A 147 -11.76 4.81 18.31
C GLU A 147 -12.76 3.68 18.07
N VAL A 148 -12.76 2.68 18.95
CA VAL A 148 -13.80 1.64 18.92
C VAL A 148 -15.10 2.24 19.45
N VAL A 149 -16.20 2.06 18.72
CA VAL A 149 -17.52 2.56 19.13
C VAL A 149 -17.98 1.81 20.37
N LYS A 150 -18.34 2.54 21.42
CA LYS A 150 -18.82 1.95 22.67
C LYS A 150 -20.20 1.33 22.47
N ARG A 151 -20.52 0.30 23.26
CA ARG A 151 -21.84 -0.38 23.18
C ARG A 151 -23.03 0.58 23.39
N SER A 152 -22.90 1.58 24.26
CA SER A 152 -23.95 2.59 24.48
C SER A 152 -24.19 3.44 23.23
N GLU A 153 -23.13 3.97 22.62
CA GLU A 153 -23.19 4.75 21.38
C GLU A 153 -23.71 3.89 20.21
N MET A 154 -23.34 2.60 20.18
CA MET A 154 -23.80 1.66 19.17
C MET A 154 -25.32 1.44 19.21
N VAL A 155 -25.90 1.31 20.41
CA VAL A 155 -27.36 1.15 20.58
C VAL A 155 -28.11 2.38 20.09
N GLU A 156 -27.58 3.58 20.35
CA GLU A 156 -28.19 4.84 19.88
C GLU A 156 -28.15 4.98 18.36
N LEU A 157 -27.10 4.45 17.71
CA LEU A 157 -26.90 4.55 16.26
C LEU A 157 -27.47 3.38 15.47
N GLN A 158 -27.97 2.34 16.15
CA GLN A 158 -28.35 1.07 15.50
C GLN A 158 -29.34 1.27 14.35
N VAL A 159 -30.37 2.08 14.55
CA VAL A 159 -31.41 2.35 13.51
C VAL A 159 -30.80 2.97 12.26
N ASP A 160 -29.89 3.94 12.45
CA ASP A 160 -29.22 4.66 11.37
C ASP A 160 -28.20 3.75 10.65
N LEU A 161 -27.42 2.97 11.41
CA LEU A 161 -26.48 2.00 10.86
C LEU A 161 -27.19 0.93 10.04
N ASP A 162 -28.33 0.43 10.52
CA ASP A 162 -29.18 -0.51 9.81
C ASP A 162 -29.76 0.08 8.52
N ALA A 163 -30.11 1.37 8.53
CA ALA A 163 -30.56 2.09 7.34
C ALA A 163 -29.46 2.18 6.28
N VAL A 164 -28.22 2.45 6.69
CA VAL A 164 -27.05 2.44 5.79
C VAL A 164 -26.78 1.04 5.24
N ALA A 165 -26.87 0.00 6.09
CA ALA A 165 -26.64 -1.39 5.69
C ALA A 165 -27.68 -1.90 4.67
N ARG A 166 -28.93 -1.42 4.73
CA ARG A 166 -29.99 -1.73 3.75
C ARG A 166 -29.92 -0.90 2.47
N GLY A 167 -28.98 0.04 2.37
CA GLY A 167 -28.87 0.93 1.22
C GLY A 167 -28.56 0.23 -0.11
N PRO A 168 -28.84 0.88 -1.25
CA PRO A 168 -28.64 0.31 -2.59
C PRO A 168 -27.16 0.03 -2.92
N ARG A 169 -26.22 0.63 -2.17
CA ARG A 169 -24.77 0.40 -2.28
C ARG A 169 -24.20 -0.30 -1.06
N ARG A 170 -24.97 -1.20 -0.44
CA ARG A 170 -24.60 -1.92 0.78
C ARG A 170 -23.20 -2.52 0.71
N GLY A 171 -22.44 -2.33 1.78
CA GLY A 171 -21.23 -3.10 2.04
C GLY A 171 -21.54 -4.46 2.64
N PRO A 172 -20.56 -5.37 2.71
CA PRO A 172 -20.67 -6.57 3.51
C PRO A 172 -20.55 -6.19 4.98
N VAL A 173 -21.65 -5.81 5.61
CA VAL A 173 -21.72 -5.63 7.07
C VAL A 173 -22.29 -6.91 7.65
N SER A 174 -21.48 -7.64 8.40
CA SER A 174 -21.90 -8.87 9.07
C SER A 174 -22.62 -8.53 10.38
N ALA A 175 -23.55 -9.39 10.79
CA ALA A 175 -24.16 -9.29 12.12
C ALA A 175 -23.05 -9.41 13.18
N GLY A 176 -22.94 -8.41 14.06
CA GLY A 176 -21.92 -8.38 15.11
C GLY A 176 -20.57 -7.75 14.71
N SER A 177 -20.48 -7.09 13.55
CA SER A 177 -19.26 -6.35 13.17
C SER A 177 -18.92 -5.25 14.19
N VAL A 178 -17.62 -5.11 14.49
CA VAL A 178 -17.10 -3.99 15.29
C VAL A 178 -17.11 -2.73 14.44
N PHE A 179 -17.55 -1.62 15.02
CA PHE A 179 -17.54 -0.31 14.39
C PHE A 179 -16.47 0.59 15.01
N TYR A 180 -15.89 1.40 14.14
CA TYR A 180 -14.86 2.36 14.47
C TYR A 180 -15.35 3.76 14.15
N LYS A 181 -15.09 4.69 15.06
CA LYS A 181 -15.37 6.11 14.92
C LYS A 181 -14.12 6.80 14.39
N VAL A 182 -14.25 7.45 13.25
CA VAL A 182 -13.15 8.10 12.53
C VAL A 182 -13.62 9.44 11.99
N ALA A 183 -12.73 10.43 11.84
CA ALA A 183 -13.09 11.70 11.21
C ALA A 183 -13.54 11.49 9.74
N PHE A 184 -14.64 12.10 9.32
CA PHE A 184 -15.28 11.78 8.03
C PHE A 184 -14.40 12.11 6.80
N ASN A 185 -13.49 13.08 6.95
CA ASN A 185 -12.52 13.49 5.93
C ASN A 185 -11.50 12.39 5.59
N LEU A 186 -11.32 11.39 6.46
CA LEU A 186 -10.41 10.26 6.22
C LEU A 186 -11.04 9.16 5.35
N VAL A 187 -12.38 9.15 5.22
CA VAL A 187 -13.15 8.16 4.44
C VAL A 187 -14.04 8.79 3.36
N PRO A 188 -13.52 9.74 2.54
CA PRO A 188 -14.34 10.49 1.60
C PRO A 188 -15.04 9.59 0.57
N PHE A 189 -14.39 8.49 0.16
CA PHE A 189 -14.96 7.52 -0.77
C PHE A 189 -16.19 6.81 -0.20
N HIS A 190 -16.12 6.33 1.05
CA HIS A 190 -17.26 5.66 1.69
C HIS A 190 -18.41 6.62 1.97
N VAL A 191 -18.09 7.87 2.33
CA VAL A 191 -19.07 8.93 2.54
C VAL A 191 -19.81 9.25 1.23
N ALA A 192 -19.06 9.48 0.15
CA ALA A 192 -19.63 9.76 -1.17
C ALA A 192 -20.49 8.60 -1.69
N ALA A 193 -20.07 7.37 -1.42
CA ALA A 193 -20.82 6.16 -1.78
C ALA A 193 -22.03 5.88 -0.87
N ARG A 194 -22.25 6.69 0.20
CA ARG A 194 -23.28 6.48 1.24
C ARG A 194 -23.19 5.10 1.89
N ARG A 195 -21.96 4.64 2.14
CA ARG A 195 -21.65 3.32 2.72
C ARG A 195 -21.35 3.36 4.22
N VAL A 196 -21.23 4.55 4.80
CA VAL A 196 -20.96 4.78 6.22
C VAL A 196 -21.92 5.82 6.77
N LEU A 197 -22.26 5.70 8.05
CA LEU A 197 -23.03 6.71 8.76
C LEU A 197 -22.10 7.87 9.11
N VAL A 198 -22.56 9.11 8.90
CA VAL A 198 -21.84 10.32 9.29
C VAL A 198 -22.68 11.11 10.29
N ARG A 199 -22.12 11.42 11.46
CA ARG A 199 -22.78 12.20 12.51
C ARG A 199 -21.76 13.08 13.23
N TYR A 200 -22.10 14.36 13.43
CA TYR A 200 -21.25 15.34 14.12
C TYR A 200 -19.79 15.41 13.62
N GLY A 201 -19.56 15.26 12.31
CA GLY A 201 -18.20 15.27 11.73
C GLY A 201 -17.43 13.96 11.86
N TYR A 202 -18.05 12.90 12.38
CA TYR A 202 -17.45 11.56 12.44
C TYR A 202 -18.18 10.60 11.52
N ALA A 203 -17.42 9.69 10.91
CA ALA A 203 -17.91 8.54 10.20
C ALA A 203 -17.82 7.29 11.08
N TYR A 204 -18.85 6.46 11.03
CA TYR A 204 -18.93 5.17 11.71
C TYR A 204 -18.69 4.06 10.69
N VAL A 205 -17.55 3.42 10.83
CA VAL A 205 -16.94 2.56 9.82
C VAL A 205 -16.87 1.13 10.36
N PRO A 206 -17.42 0.13 9.65
CA PRO A 206 -17.27 -1.27 10.04
C PRO A 206 -15.83 -1.75 9.82
N GLU A 207 -15.42 -2.78 10.56
CA GLU A 207 -14.06 -3.32 10.57
C GLU A 207 -13.48 -3.64 9.17
N ASN A 208 -14.31 -4.14 8.27
CA ASN A 208 -13.91 -4.51 6.91
C ASN A 208 -13.43 -3.32 6.06
N TYR A 209 -13.73 -2.07 6.45
CA TYR A 209 -13.29 -0.86 5.75
C TYR A 209 -12.00 -0.25 6.33
N LEU A 210 -11.41 -0.83 7.38
CA LEU A 210 -10.13 -0.36 7.92
C LEU A 210 -9.00 -0.47 6.89
N ILE A 211 -9.02 -1.53 6.08
CA ILE A 211 -8.06 -1.71 4.99
C ILE A 211 -8.19 -0.57 3.97
N ASP A 212 -9.42 -0.22 3.58
CA ASP A 212 -9.69 0.85 2.62
C ASP A 212 -9.19 2.21 3.12
N ILE A 213 -9.32 2.49 4.43
CA ILE A 213 -8.76 3.70 5.06
C ILE A 213 -7.25 3.74 4.88
N LEU A 214 -6.56 2.65 5.25
CA LEU A 214 -5.11 2.60 5.20
C LEU A 214 -4.58 2.69 3.76
N VAL A 215 -5.22 1.98 2.83
CA VAL A 215 -4.89 2.01 1.40
C VAL A 215 -5.11 3.40 0.82
N SER A 216 -6.18 4.10 1.20
CA SER A 216 -6.44 5.48 0.78
C SER A 216 -5.33 6.43 1.22
N GLN A 217 -4.88 6.34 2.48
CA GLN A 217 -3.77 7.16 2.97
C GLN A 217 -2.45 6.83 2.26
N PHE A 218 -2.15 5.55 2.08
CA PHE A 218 -0.99 5.10 1.33
C PHE A 218 -1.01 5.66 -0.10
N ARG A 219 -2.14 5.55 -0.79
CA ARG A 219 -2.30 6.04 -2.17
C ARG A 219 -2.09 7.55 -2.28
N SER A 220 -2.64 8.34 -1.35
CA SER A 220 -2.41 9.79 -1.30
C SER A 220 -0.93 10.13 -1.08
N SER A 221 -0.29 9.47 -0.12
CA SER A 221 1.14 9.65 0.17
C SER A 221 2.02 9.26 -1.00
N LEU A 222 1.75 8.11 -1.61
CA LEU A 222 2.50 7.60 -2.76
C LEU A 222 2.34 8.51 -3.98
N SER A 223 1.13 9.04 -4.24
CA SER A 223 0.89 9.98 -5.33
C SER A 223 1.72 11.27 -5.18
N LYS A 224 1.75 11.85 -3.98
CA LYS A 224 2.63 12.98 -3.66
C LYS A 224 4.10 12.60 -3.83
N SER A 225 4.46 11.43 -3.33
CA SER A 225 5.69 10.67 -3.60
C SER A 225 6.19 10.83 -5.03
N LEU A 226 5.42 10.25 -5.95
CA LEU A 226 5.75 10.16 -7.37
C LEU A 226 5.83 11.55 -8.02
N ALA A 227 4.99 12.50 -7.59
CA ALA A 227 5.04 13.87 -8.10
C ALA A 227 6.34 14.60 -7.72
N ASP A 228 6.83 14.39 -6.50
CA ASP A 228 8.09 15.00 -6.05
C ASP A 228 9.31 14.34 -6.71
N VAL A 229 9.32 13.01 -6.79
CA VAL A 229 10.40 12.26 -7.46
C VAL A 229 10.47 12.58 -8.95
N SER A 230 9.34 12.81 -9.61
CA SER A 230 9.32 13.22 -11.03
C SER A 230 10.16 14.47 -11.28
N LYS A 231 10.14 15.45 -10.35
CA LYS A 231 10.90 16.70 -10.43
C LYS A 231 12.41 16.48 -10.27
N THR A 232 12.82 15.48 -9.48
CA THR A 232 14.23 15.17 -9.20
C THR A 232 14.78 14.03 -10.06
N SER A 233 13.93 13.37 -10.86
CA SER A 233 14.27 12.16 -11.64
C SER A 233 15.48 12.35 -12.56
N VAL A 234 15.56 13.49 -13.24
CA VAL A 234 16.68 13.82 -14.16
C VAL A 234 18.02 13.87 -13.42
N PHE A 235 18.03 14.35 -12.18
CA PHE A 235 19.23 14.37 -11.36
C PHE A 235 19.64 12.96 -10.92
N MET A 236 18.68 12.13 -10.51
CA MET A 236 18.94 10.75 -10.09
C MET A 236 19.43 9.87 -11.26
N ALA A 237 18.88 10.06 -12.46
CA ALA A 237 19.31 9.33 -13.67
C ALA A 237 20.76 9.66 -14.09
N ARG A 238 21.27 10.84 -13.71
CA ARG A 238 22.66 11.25 -13.99
C ARG A 238 23.66 10.71 -12.98
N HIS A 239 23.21 10.17 -11.86
CA HIS A 239 24.10 9.63 -10.84
C HIS A 239 24.77 8.34 -11.34
N GLN A 240 26.10 8.28 -11.28
CA GLN A 240 26.91 7.20 -11.88
C GLN A 240 26.49 5.79 -11.41
N SER A 241 26.15 5.64 -10.13
CA SER A 241 25.76 4.34 -9.55
C SER A 241 24.31 3.93 -9.85
N PHE A 242 23.39 4.89 -9.98
CA PHE A 242 21.95 4.61 -10.08
C PHE A 242 21.41 4.72 -11.49
N GLY A 243 21.98 5.58 -12.34
CA GLY A 243 21.51 5.82 -13.70
C GLY A 243 21.35 4.53 -14.52
N PRO A 244 22.37 3.66 -14.60
CA PRO A 244 22.26 2.41 -15.35
C PRO A 244 21.19 1.45 -14.79
N LEU A 245 21.09 1.35 -13.46
CA LEU A 245 20.09 0.51 -12.78
C LEU A 245 18.66 0.98 -13.09
N LEU A 246 18.41 2.29 -13.00
CA LEU A 246 17.10 2.88 -13.29
C LEU A 246 16.73 2.74 -14.77
N ALA A 247 17.70 2.92 -15.68
CA ALA A 247 17.49 2.75 -17.11
C ALA A 247 17.11 1.30 -17.46
N GLU A 248 17.73 0.32 -16.81
CA GLU A 248 17.45 -1.09 -17.01
C GLU A 248 16.03 -1.48 -16.56
N ILE A 249 15.60 -0.99 -15.39
CA ILE A 249 14.22 -1.14 -14.91
C ILE A 249 13.22 -0.52 -15.91
N GLN A 250 13.52 0.67 -16.44
CA GLN A 250 12.66 1.33 -17.42
C GLN A 250 12.57 0.56 -18.73
N ASN A 251 13.69 0.09 -19.26
CA ASN A 251 13.72 -0.72 -20.48
C ASN A 251 12.88 -2.00 -20.29
N HIS A 252 13.00 -2.64 -19.14
CA HIS A 252 12.20 -3.82 -18.82
C HIS A 252 10.69 -3.50 -18.74
N PHE A 253 10.31 -2.37 -18.15
CA PHE A 253 8.91 -1.92 -18.15
C PHE A 253 8.35 -1.77 -19.56
N TYR A 254 9.11 -1.14 -20.47
CA TYR A 254 8.69 -0.98 -21.87
C TYR A 254 8.66 -2.32 -22.63
N ALA A 255 9.59 -3.23 -22.34
CA ALA A 255 9.61 -4.56 -22.95
C ALA A 255 8.35 -5.37 -22.60
N ILE A 256 7.98 -5.45 -21.32
CA ILE A 256 6.73 -6.11 -20.89
C ILE A 256 5.51 -5.46 -21.56
N ALA A 257 5.49 -4.13 -21.63
CA ALA A 257 4.38 -3.41 -22.26
C ALA A 257 4.26 -3.67 -23.76
N ALA A 258 5.38 -3.94 -24.46
CA ALA A 258 5.38 -4.29 -25.87
C ALA A 258 4.86 -5.72 -26.11
N GLU A 259 5.24 -6.68 -25.26
CA GLU A 259 4.76 -8.06 -25.32
C GLU A 259 3.26 -8.17 -25.08
N GLY A 260 2.73 -7.39 -24.13
CA GLY A 260 1.29 -7.35 -23.83
C GLY A 260 0.43 -6.76 -24.96
N ARG A 261 1.01 -5.95 -25.87
CA ARG A 261 0.30 -5.41 -27.05
C ARG A 261 0.29 -6.36 -28.25
N ALA A 262 1.16 -7.37 -28.25
CA ALA A 262 1.28 -8.34 -29.34
C ALA A 262 0.35 -9.56 -29.19
N LYS A 263 -0.31 -9.71 -28.03
CA LYS A 263 -1.30 -10.75 -27.73
C LYS A 263 -2.72 -10.18 -27.82
#